data_AF-A0A847ATD1-F1
#
_entry.id   AF-A0A847ATD1-F1
#
_cell.length_a   1.000
_cell.length_b   1.000
_cell.length_c   1.000
_cell.angle_alpha   90.00
_cell.angle_beta   90.00
_cell.angle_gamma   90.00
#
_symmetry.space_group_name_H-M   'P 1'
#
loop_
_entity.id
_entity.type
_entity.pdbx_description
1 polymer ?
#
loop_
_entity_poly.entity_id
_entity_poly.type
_entity_poly.pdbx_seq_one_letter_code
_entity_poly.pdbx_strand_id
1 'polypeptide(L)'
;MKIISWNVANRIKKQSLQLAALISREPDIIGLQEIKNKTLPLWSKGLKHAGYKYALSYFDIHNRNVNYWIKEIRYYHSFPMGPIEHIDQSLLEIPWPERFVSVLIQNPE
;
A
#
# COMPACT_ATOMS: atom_id res chain seq x y z
N MET A 1 -7.13 10.59 12.04
CA MET A 1 -6.53 9.72 10.98
C MET A 1 -5.87 8.48 11.57
N LYS A 2 -6.24 7.27 11.11
CA LYS A 2 -5.69 5.96 11.50
C LYS A 2 -4.88 5.35 10.36
N ILE A 3 -3.61 5.04 10.63
CA ILE A 3 -2.69 4.43 9.66
C ILE A 3 -2.33 3.03 10.13
N ILE A 4 -2.41 2.04 9.23
CA ILE A 4 -1.90 0.70 9.47
C ILE A 4 -0.84 0.38 8.42
N SER A 5 0.39 0.11 8.85
CA SER A 5 1.39 -0.55 8.02
C SER A 5 1.49 -2.03 8.39
N TRP A 6 1.59 -2.91 7.39
CA TRP A 6 1.66 -4.34 7.65
C TRP A 6 2.48 -5.10 6.61
N ASN A 7 3.49 -5.83 7.10
CA ASN A 7 4.18 -6.85 6.32
C ASN A 7 3.33 -8.13 6.21
N VAL A 8 2.93 -8.47 4.98
CA VAL A 8 2.01 -9.59 4.67
C VAL A 8 2.73 -10.83 4.12
N ALA A 9 4.05 -10.88 4.27
CA ALA A 9 4.89 -11.95 3.76
C ALA A 9 4.48 -13.35 4.22
N ASN A 10 4.65 -14.32 3.32
CA ASN A 10 4.60 -15.76 3.62
C ASN A 10 3.30 -16.27 4.29
N ARG A 11 2.23 -15.47 4.33
CA ARG A 11 0.93 -15.83 4.93
C ARG A 11 -0.18 -16.00 3.90
N ILE A 12 0.14 -16.51 2.71
CA ILE A 12 -0.79 -16.62 1.57
C ILE A 12 -2.05 -17.42 1.94
N LYS A 13 -1.90 -18.52 2.69
CA LYS A 13 -3.04 -19.35 3.13
C LYS A 13 -4.02 -18.61 4.05
N LYS A 14 -3.59 -17.53 4.70
CA LYS A 14 -4.38 -16.70 5.62
C LYS A 14 -4.71 -15.34 5.03
N GLN A 15 -4.59 -15.17 3.71
CA GLN A 15 -4.70 -13.84 3.10
C GLN A 15 -6.10 -13.23 3.27
N SER A 16 -7.16 -14.01 3.09
CA SER A 16 -8.53 -13.54 3.32
C SER A 16 -8.78 -13.15 4.78
N LEU A 17 -8.20 -13.89 5.74
CA LEU A 17 -8.27 -13.55 7.16
C LEU A 17 -7.52 -12.26 7.49
N GLN A 18 -6.36 -12.04 6.86
CA GLN A 18 -5.61 -10.79 7.01
C GLN A 18 -6.38 -9.61 6.44
N LEU A 19 -6.99 -9.77 5.26
CA LEU A 19 -7.84 -8.73 4.67
C LEU A 19 -9.01 -8.39 5.59
N ALA A 20 -9.73 -9.39 6.10
CA ALA A 20 -10.84 -9.17 7.04
C ALA A 20 -10.38 -8.46 8.31
N ALA A 21 -9.25 -8.89 8.89
CA ALA A 21 -8.66 -8.25 10.06
C ALA A 21 -8.24 -6.80 9.80
N LEU A 22 -7.76 -6.50 8.59
CA LEU A 22 -7.35 -5.16 8.20
C LEU A 22 -8.58 -4.25 8.05
N ILE A 23 -9.61 -4.71 7.34
CA ILE A 23 -10.87 -3.97 7.13
C ILE A 23 -11.59 -3.72 8.45
N SER A 24 -11.65 -4.71 9.35
CA SER A 24 -12.36 -4.58 10.64
C SER A 24 -11.76 -3.54 11.58
N ARG A 25 -10.56 -3.06 11.29
CA ARG A 25 -9.89 -1.99 12.06
C ARG A 25 -10.18 -0.61 11.51
N GLU A 26 -10.85 -0.53 10.36
CA GLU A 26 -11.22 0.72 9.68
C GLU A 26 -10.04 1.70 9.58
N PRO A 27 -8.89 1.30 9.00
CA PRO A 27 -7.80 2.24 8.74
C PRO A 27 -8.19 3.22 7.65
N ASP A 28 -7.78 4.47 7.80
CA ASP A 28 -7.91 5.46 6.73
C ASP A 28 -6.82 5.24 5.67
N ILE A 29 -5.62 4.87 6.12
CA ILE A 29 -4.45 4.60 5.27
C ILE A 29 -3.87 3.23 5.60
N ILE A 30 -3.56 2.46 4.57
CA ILE A 30 -2.96 1.14 4.64
C ILE A 30 -1.64 1.18 3.88
N GLY A 31 -0.54 0.78 4.52
CA GLY A 31 0.74 0.51 3.86
C GLY A 31 1.10 -0.98 3.93
N LEU A 32 0.92 -1.72 2.84
CA LEU A 32 1.27 -3.14 2.79
C LEU A 32 2.68 -3.34 2.24
N GLN A 33 3.43 -4.24 2.87
CA GLN A 33 4.79 -4.60 2.49
C GLN A 33 4.88 -6.08 2.13
N GLU A 34 5.81 -6.42 1.25
CA GLU A 34 6.04 -7.79 0.78
C GLU A 34 4.86 -8.42 0.05
N ILE A 35 4.06 -7.61 -0.62
CA ILE A 35 3.07 -8.13 -1.58
C ILE A 35 3.84 -8.82 -2.72
N LYS A 36 3.43 -10.04 -3.03
CA LYS A 36 3.92 -10.83 -4.17
C LYS A 36 2.89 -10.78 -5.30
N ASN A 37 3.32 -11.02 -6.55
CA ASN A 37 2.43 -11.08 -7.72
C ASN A 37 1.21 -11.97 -7.50
N LYS A 38 1.40 -13.15 -6.89
CA LYS A 38 0.29 -14.08 -6.59
C LYS A 38 -0.70 -13.60 -5.52
N THR A 39 -0.29 -12.69 -4.65
CA THR A 39 -1.14 -12.12 -3.58
C THR A 39 -1.75 -10.78 -3.97
N LEU A 40 -1.17 -10.05 -4.92
CA LEU A 40 -1.62 -8.72 -5.32
C LEU A 40 -3.09 -8.69 -5.77
N PRO A 41 -3.62 -9.63 -6.60
CA PRO A 41 -5.00 -9.57 -7.05
C PRO A 41 -6.03 -9.59 -5.91
N LEU A 42 -5.79 -10.39 -4.87
CA LEU A 42 -6.69 -10.47 -3.71
C LEU A 42 -6.65 -9.17 -2.90
N TRP A 43 -5.46 -8.59 -2.66
CA TRP A 43 -5.35 -7.31 -1.96
C TRP A 43 -6.02 -6.18 -2.73
N SER A 44 -5.72 -6.04 -4.01
CA SER A 44 -6.28 -5.00 -4.87
C SER A 44 -7.81 -5.10 -4.94
N LYS A 45 -8.35 -6.28 -5.25
CA LYS A 45 -9.81 -6.48 -5.34
C LYS A 45 -10.51 -6.32 -3.99
N GLY A 46 -9.93 -6.89 -2.94
CA GLY A 46 -10.50 -6.88 -1.59
C GLY A 46 -10.57 -5.49 -0.97
N LEU A 47 -9.47 -4.73 -1.06
CA LEU A 47 -9.42 -3.37 -0.54
C LEU A 47 -10.28 -2.42 -1.37
N LYS A 48 -10.30 -2.58 -2.71
CA LYS A 48 -11.22 -1.81 -3.56
C LYS A 48 -12.69 -2.07 -3.21
N HIS A 49 -13.05 -3.32 -2.94
CA HIS A 49 -14.42 -3.68 -2.51
C HIS A 49 -14.76 -3.09 -1.12
N ALA A 50 -13.77 -2.98 -0.23
CA ALA A 50 -13.92 -2.36 1.08
C ALA A 50 -13.89 -0.82 1.07
N GLY A 51 -13.84 -0.18 -0.10
CA GLY A 51 -13.92 1.28 -0.23
C GLY A 51 -12.57 2.01 -0.34
N TYR A 52 -11.44 1.29 -0.36
CA TYR A 52 -10.13 1.89 -0.62
C TYR A 52 -9.96 2.13 -2.12
N LYS A 53 -10.19 3.37 -2.56
CA LYS A 53 -10.30 3.73 -3.98
C LYS A 53 -8.97 3.97 -4.66
N TYR A 54 -7.99 4.48 -3.91
CA TYR A 54 -6.72 4.89 -4.46
C TYR A 54 -5.62 3.99 -3.91
N ALA A 55 -4.67 3.66 -4.79
CA ALA A 55 -3.50 2.89 -4.42
C ALA A 55 -2.27 3.40 -5.17
N LEU A 56 -1.13 3.40 -4.50
CA LEU A 56 0.16 3.74 -5.08
C LEU A 56 1.20 2.72 -4.64
N SER A 57 2.04 2.27 -5.55
CA SER A 57 3.12 1.36 -5.26
C SER A 57 4.46 1.87 -5.76
N TYR A 58 5.53 1.25 -5.24
CA TYR A 58 6.89 1.50 -5.72
C TYR A 58 7.01 1.26 -7.25
N PHE A 59 6.29 0.30 -7.81
CA PHE A 59 6.35 0.02 -9.25
C PHE A 59 5.63 1.06 -10.09
N ASP A 60 4.52 1.59 -9.59
CA ASP A 60 3.76 2.65 -10.26
C ASP A 60 4.64 3.90 -10.44
N ILE A 61 5.49 4.19 -9.45
CA ILE A 61 6.40 5.36 -9.44
C ILE A 61 7.62 5.15 -10.35
N HIS A 62 8.26 3.97 -10.27
CA HIS A 62 9.55 3.74 -10.93
C HIS A 62 9.41 3.15 -12.35
N ASN A 63 8.19 3.09 -12.90
CA ASN A 63 7.83 2.56 -14.22
C ASN A 63 8.60 1.27 -14.61
N ARG A 64 8.70 0.32 -13.67
CA ARG A 64 9.44 -0.92 -13.88
C ARG A 64 8.49 -2.02 -14.34
N ASN A 65 8.74 -2.59 -15.52
CA ASN A 65 8.15 -3.86 -15.96
C ASN A 65 8.64 -4.98 -15.04
N VAL A 66 7.78 -5.48 -14.14
CA VAL A 66 8.20 -6.44 -13.11
C VAL A 66 8.15 -7.88 -13.61
N ASN A 67 9.31 -8.39 -14.06
CA ASN A 67 9.55 -9.84 -14.24
C ASN A 67 10.32 -10.49 -13.09
N TYR A 68 10.45 -9.83 -11.93
CA TYR A 68 11.23 -10.37 -10.82
C TYR A 68 10.50 -10.30 -9.48
N TRP A 69 10.79 -11.32 -8.68
CA TRP A 69 10.47 -11.69 -7.30
C TRP A 69 10.60 -10.57 -6.24
N ILE A 70 10.13 -9.37 -6.54
CA ILE A 70 10.30 -8.22 -5.67
C ILE A 70 9.06 -8.08 -4.79
N LYS A 71 9.34 -8.00 -3.49
CA LYS A 71 8.42 -7.64 -2.42
C LYS A 71 7.95 -6.19 -2.63
N GLU A 72 6.69 -6.00 -2.97
CA GLU A 72 6.11 -4.69 -3.26
C GLU A 72 5.70 -3.96 -1.97
N ILE A 73 5.95 -2.65 -1.92
CA ILE A 73 5.31 -1.74 -0.97
C ILE A 73 4.17 -1.04 -1.72
N ARG A 74 2.95 -1.15 -1.18
CA ARG A 74 1.76 -0.54 -1.76
C ARG A 74 0.91 0.12 -0.68
N TYR A 75 0.54 1.36 -0.96
CA TYR A 75 -0.36 2.16 -0.15
C TYR A 75 -1.77 2.09 -0.70
N TYR A 76 -2.74 2.11 0.20
CA TYR A 76 -4.17 2.24 -0.10
C TYR A 76 -4.78 3.25 0.87
N HIS A 77 -5.76 4.03 0.43
CA HIS A 77 -6.54 4.85 1.37
C HIS A 77 -8.00 4.99 0.96
N SER A 78 -8.83 5.38 1.93
CA SER A 78 -10.27 5.59 1.79
C SER A 78 -10.61 7.04 1.42
N PHE A 79 -11.79 7.22 0.84
CA PHE A 79 -12.36 8.52 0.43
C PHE A 79 -12.96 9.18 1.69
N PRO A 80 -12.30 10.21 2.26
CA PRO A 80 -12.44 11.56 1.69
C PRO A 80 -11.11 12.32 1.45
N MET A 81 -9.94 11.69 1.63
CA MET A 81 -8.64 12.38 1.62
C MET A 81 -8.10 12.83 0.23
N GLY A 82 -8.89 12.72 -0.84
CA GLY A 82 -8.42 13.06 -2.21
C GLY A 82 -7.38 12.07 -2.77
N PRO A 83 -6.89 12.24 -4.00
CA PRO A 83 -5.91 11.31 -4.60
C PRO A 83 -4.57 11.32 -3.84
N ILE A 84 -3.88 10.17 -3.82
CA ILE A 84 -2.50 10.06 -3.32
C ILE A 84 -1.57 10.86 -4.23
N GLU A 85 -0.92 11.88 -3.69
CA GLU A 85 0.16 12.58 -4.39
C GLU A 85 1.49 11.93 -4.05
N HIS A 86 2.25 11.55 -5.09
CA HIS A 86 3.61 11.06 -4.91
C HIS A 86 4.55 12.24 -4.62
N ILE A 87 5.35 12.13 -3.57
CA ILE A 87 6.47 13.05 -3.33
C ILE A 87 7.72 12.41 -3.92
N ASP A 88 8.43 13.15 -4.77
CA ASP A 88 9.73 12.71 -5.30
C ASP A 88 10.68 12.35 -4.15
N GLN A 89 11.20 11.13 -4.19
CA GLN A 89 12.07 10.58 -3.15
C GLN A 89 13.37 11.37 -3.00
N SER A 90 13.85 12.00 -4.07
CA SER A 90 15.05 12.86 -4.04
C SER A 90 14.87 14.12 -3.19
N LEU A 91 13.63 14.51 -2.89
CA LEU A 91 13.30 15.64 -2.01
C LEU A 91 13.32 15.25 -0.53
N LEU A 92 13.47 13.97 -0.20
CA LEU A 92 13.46 13.47 1.16
C LEU A 92 14.85 12.94 1.52
N GLU A 93 15.53 13.59 2.45
CA GLU A 93 16.77 13.08 3.04
C GLU A 93 16.47 11.94 4.02
N ILE A 94 16.20 10.75 3.49
CA ILE A 94 16.04 9.53 4.29
C ILE A 94 17.40 8.81 4.34
N PRO A 95 18.03 8.66 5.52
CA PRO A 95 19.39 8.12 5.65
C PRO A 95 19.47 6.59 5.45
N TRP A 96 18.34 5.96 5.14
CA TRP A 96 18.17 4.51 5.09
C TRP A 96 18.31 4.00 3.64
N PRO A 97 19.12 2.96 3.36
CA PRO A 97 19.35 2.45 2.00
C PRO A 97 18.16 1.67 1.42
N GLU A 98 17.10 1.46 2.19
CA GLU A 98 15.93 0.69 1.81
C GLU A 98 15.07 1.37 0.73
N ARG A 99 14.31 0.55 -0.01
CA ARG A 99 13.28 1.06 -0.92
C ARG A 99 12.12 1.60 -0.10
N PHE A 100 11.70 2.81 -0.39
CA PHE A 100 10.52 3.42 0.20
C PHE A 100 9.58 3.98 -0.87
N VAL A 101 8.39 4.35 -0.45
CA VAL A 101 7.43 5.13 -1.22
C VAL A 101 6.97 6.25 -0.31
N SER A 102 7.00 7.46 -0.83
CA SER A 102 6.62 8.68 -0.15
C SER A 102 5.34 9.21 -0.76
N VAL A 103 4.39 9.53 0.11
CA VAL A 103 3.07 10.04 -0.28
C VAL A 103 2.71 11.25 0.54
N LEU A 104 2.18 12.28 -0.13
CA LEU A 104 1.50 13.38 0.52
C LEU A 104 0.02 13.03 0.58
N ILE A 105 -0.57 13.17 1.77
CA ILE A 105 -1.99 12.93 1.98
C ILE A 105 -2.56 14.17 2.67
N GLN A 106 -3.55 14.79 2.04
CA GLN A 106 -4.27 15.90 2.63
C GLN A 106 -5.37 15.34 3.53
N ASN A 107 -5.23 15.53 4.85
CA ASN A 107 -6.28 15.21 5.79
C ASN A 107 -7.21 16.44 5.90
N PRO A 108 -8.51 16.33 5.57
CA PRO A 108 -9.44 17.45 5.61
C PRO A 108 -9.90 17.81 7.04
N GLU A 109 -9.05 17.63 8.05
CA GLU A 109 -9.32 18.19 9.39
C GLU A 109 -9.38 19.72 9.36
#